data_AF-A0A951JHE4-F1
#
_entry.id   AF-A0A951JHE4-F1
#
_cell.length_a   1.000
_cell.length_b   1.000
_cell.length_c   1.000
_cell.angle_alpha   90.00
_cell.angle_beta   90.00
_cell.angle_gamma   90.00
#
_symmetry.space_group_name_H-M   'P 1'
#
loop_
_entity.id
_entity.type
_entity.pdbx_description
1 polymer ?
#
loop_
_entity_poly.entity_id
_entity_poly.type
_entity_poly.pdbx_seq_one_letter_code
_entity_poly.pdbx_strand_id
1 'polypeptide(L)' 'MNLPKTVFDIDCRDCPRLASFLDKVKDEHLDYFCRPVPPFGDPKARLLVVGLAPGMHGANRTGRPFTGDFAGILLYET' A
#
# COMPACT_ATOMS: atom_id res chain seq x y z
N MET A 1 11.22 -7.57 4.13
CA MET A 1 10.72 -8.95 4.40
C MET A 1 10.37 -9.56 3.05
N ASN A 2 11.04 -10.65 2.64
CA ASN A 2 10.63 -11.38 1.44
C ASN A 2 9.52 -12.36 1.83
N LEU A 3 8.28 -11.97 1.57
CA LEU A 3 7.11 -12.84 1.78
C LEU A 3 6.99 -13.82 0.61
N PRO A 4 6.60 -15.08 0.86
CA PRO A 4 6.32 -16.00 -0.23
C PRO A 4 5.20 -15.44 -1.12
N LYS A 5 5.27 -15.68 -2.44
CA LYS A 5 4.29 -15.19 -3.41
C LYS A 5 2.85 -15.63 -3.12
N THR A 6 2.68 -16.74 -2.40
CA THR A 6 1.38 -17.23 -1.92
C THR A 6 0.74 -16.32 -0.87
N VAL A 7 1.52 -15.47 -0.20
CA VAL A 7 1.07 -14.54 0.84
C VAL A 7 1.01 -13.10 0.31
N PHE A 8 1.96 -12.71 -0.54
CA PHE A 8 1.99 -11.38 -1.15
C PHE A 8 2.74 -11.42 -2.50
N ASP A 9 2.13 -10.88 -3.55
CA ASP A 9 2.79 -10.64 -4.84
C ASP A 9 2.72 -9.14 -5.17
N ILE A 10 3.90 -8.51 -5.28
CA ILE A 10 4.04 -7.09 -5.64
C ILE A 10 3.59 -6.82 -7.08
N ASP A 11 3.49 -7.85 -7.91
CA ASP A 11 3.07 -7.76 -9.30
C ASP A 11 1.63 -8.31 -9.49
N CYS A 12 0.86 -8.49 -8.40
CA CYS A 12 -0.53 -8.95 -8.47
C CYS A 12 -1.40 -7.97 -9.28
N ARG A 13 -2.17 -8.50 -10.23
CA ARG A 13 -3.07 -7.73 -11.10
C ARG A 13 -4.46 -8.37 -11.26
N ASP A 14 -4.83 -9.25 -10.34
CA ASP A 14 -6.07 -10.05 -10.41
C ASP A 14 -7.36 -9.23 -10.34
N CYS A 15 -7.26 -7.96 -9.95
CA CYS A 15 -8.37 -7.01 -9.88
C CYS A 15 -8.27 -6.00 -11.04
N PRO A 16 -8.90 -6.24 -12.22
CA PRO A 16 -8.64 -5.43 -13.42
C PRO A 16 -8.94 -3.94 -13.22
N ARG A 17 -10.04 -3.61 -12.54
CA ARG A 17 -10.41 -2.22 -12.21
C ARG A 17 -9.32 -1.50 -11.42
N LEU A 18 -8.70 -2.17 -10.45
CA LEU A 18 -7.64 -1.59 -9.62
C LEU A 18 -6.33 -1.52 -10.39
N ALA A 19 -5.97 -2.57 -11.10
CA ALA A 19 -4.75 -2.64 -11.89
C ALA A 19 -4.71 -1.51 -12.95
N SER A 20 -5.80 -1.31 -13.70
CA SER A 20 -5.90 -0.21 -14.66
C SER A 20 -5.90 1.17 -14.00
N PHE A 21 -6.47 1.30 -12.80
CA PHE A 21 -6.39 2.54 -12.03
C PHE A 21 -4.94 2.85 -11.64
N LEU A 22 -4.20 1.87 -11.13
CA LEU A 22 -2.80 2.03 -10.75
C LEU A 22 -1.92 2.42 -11.94
N ASP A 23 -2.13 1.82 -13.12
CA ASP A 23 -1.41 2.20 -14.34
C ASP A 23 -1.65 3.67 -14.69
N LYS A 24 -2.92 4.09 -14.70
CA LYS A 24 -3.28 5.48 -14.99
C LYS A 24 -2.62 6.45 -14.00
N VAL A 25 -2.67 6.14 -12.71
CA VAL A 25 -2.05 7.00 -11.69
C VAL A 25 -0.53 7.02 -11.82
N LYS A 26 0.09 5.91 -12.25
CA LYS A 26 1.54 5.87 -12.51
C LYS A 26 1.93 6.75 -13.70
N ASP A 27 1.12 6.79 -14.75
CA ASP A 27 1.34 7.68 -15.89
C ASP A 27 1.21 9.15 -15.51
N GLU A 28 0.27 9.49 -14.61
CA GLU A 28 0.06 10.85 -14.09
C GLU A 28 1.13 11.26 -13.04
N HIS A 29 1.65 10.30 -12.28
CA HIS A 29 2.61 10.50 -11.19
C HIS A 29 3.74 9.48 -11.25
N LEU A 30 4.78 9.79 -12.04
CA LEU A 30 5.89 8.88 -12.32
C LEU A 30 6.69 8.47 -11.06
N ASP A 31 6.68 9.28 -10.00
CA ASP A 31 7.38 9.01 -8.74
C ASP A 31 6.57 8.15 -7.76
N TYR A 32 5.28 7.92 -8.01
CA TYR A 32 4.43 7.15 -7.09
C TYR A 32 4.73 5.66 -7.13
N PHE A 33 4.44 4.98 -6.01
CA PHE A 33 4.60 3.54 -5.88
C PHE A 33 3.67 2.76 -6.84
N CYS A 34 2.37 3.08 -6.87
CA CYS A 34 1.36 2.53 -7.80
C CYS A 34 1.38 1.01 -7.99
N ARG A 35 1.56 0.27 -6.89
CA ARG A 35 1.59 -1.20 -6.86
C ARG A 35 0.87 -1.72 -5.60
N PRO A 36 0.53 -3.01 -5.52
CA PRO A 36 0.14 -3.67 -4.26
C PRO A 36 1.07 -3.25 -3.12
N VAL A 37 0.51 -2.61 -2.09
CA VAL A 37 1.28 -2.09 -0.96
C VAL A 37 1.60 -3.25 0.00
N PRO A 38 2.88 -3.55 0.27
CA PRO A 38 3.24 -4.62 1.19
C PRO A 38 2.82 -4.28 2.63
N PRO A 39 2.54 -5.30 3.46
CA PRO A 39 2.40 -5.07 4.89
C PRO A 39 3.73 -4.56 5.48
N PHE A 40 3.62 -3.78 6.56
CA PHE A 40 4.74 -3.19 7.27
C PHE A 40 4.57 -3.36 8.77
N GLY A 41 5.66 -3.62 9.49
CA GLY A 41 5.66 -3.69 10.95
C GLY A 41 6.65 -4.72 11.49
N ASP A 42 6.55 -4.99 12.79
CA ASP A 42 7.32 -6.02 13.46
C ASP A 42 6.81 -7.43 13.07
N PRO A 43 7.66 -8.31 12.53
CA PRO A 43 7.33 -9.73 12.28
C PRO A 43 6.76 -10.48 13.49
N LYS A 44 7.08 -10.02 14.70
CA LYS A 44 6.66 -10.60 15.98
C LYS A 44 5.59 -9.76 16.67
N ALA A 45 4.94 -8.84 15.95
CA ALA A 45 3.87 -8.01 16.49
C ALA A 45 2.75 -8.89 17.09
N ARG A 46 2.24 -8.49 18.25
CA ARG A 46 1.08 -9.12 18.91
C ARG A 46 -0.24 -8.43 18.61
N LEU A 47 -0.20 -7.31 17.88
CA LEU A 47 -1.35 -6.53 17.45
C LEU A 47 -1.22 -6.29 15.94
N LEU A 48 -2.32 -6.49 15.21
CA LEU A 48 -2.41 -6.19 13.78
C LEU A 48 -3.46 -5.10 13.57
N VAL A 49 -3.07 -4.04 12.87
CA VAL A 49 -3.98 -2.99 12.41
C VAL A 49 -4.30 -3.25 10.94
N VAL A 50 -5.58 -3.46 10.62
CA VAL A 50 -6.05 -3.70 9.25
C VAL A 50 -6.84 -2.49 8.79
N GLY A 51 -6.34 -1.83 7.74
CA GLY A 51 -7.05 -0.74 7.06
C GLY A 51 -7.94 -1.24 5.93
N LEU A 52 -8.71 -0.33 5.34
CA LEU A 52 -9.60 -0.64 4.21
C LEU A 52 -8.84 -0.82 2.88
N ALA A 53 -8.10 0.21 2.46
CA ALA A 53 -7.37 0.24 1.20
C ALA A 53 -6.30 1.35 1.19
N PRO A 54 -5.28 1.29 0.31
CA PRO A 54 -4.34 2.38 0.11
C PRO A 54 -5.02 3.67 -0.38
N GLY A 55 -4.79 4.79 0.30
CA GLY A 55 -5.15 6.11 -0.20
C GLY A 55 -4.32 6.50 -1.43
N MET A 56 -4.93 7.15 -2.42
CA MET A 56 -4.29 7.52 -3.69
C MET A 56 -3.00 8.32 -3.52
N HIS A 57 -2.98 9.31 -2.62
CA HIS A 57 -1.81 10.14 -2.31
C HIS A 57 -1.06 9.72 -1.03
N GLY A 58 -1.58 8.71 -0.32
CA GLY A 58 -0.96 8.12 0.86
C GLY A 58 -0.14 6.90 0.47
N ALA A 59 -0.59 5.72 0.92
CA ALA A 59 0.13 4.46 0.69
C ALA A 59 0.33 4.12 -0.80
N ASN A 60 -0.54 4.55 -1.71
CA ASN A 60 -0.34 4.35 -3.14
C ASN A 60 0.80 5.21 -3.73
N ARG A 61 1.10 6.35 -3.09
CA ARG A 61 2.28 7.17 -3.38
C ARG A 61 3.52 6.62 -2.71
N THR A 62 3.43 6.35 -1.40
CA THR A 62 4.60 6.10 -0.54
C THR A 62 5.04 4.63 -0.50
N GLY A 63 4.16 3.70 -0.88
CA GLY A 63 4.41 2.26 -0.79
C GLY A 63 4.41 1.71 0.64
N ARG A 64 3.95 2.48 1.63
CA ARG A 64 3.86 2.06 3.03
C ARG A 64 2.44 2.29 3.57
N PRO A 65 1.81 1.29 4.22
CA PRO A 65 0.49 1.45 4.83
C PRO A 65 0.42 2.67 5.76
N PHE A 66 -0.70 3.41 5.69
CA PHE A 66 -0.98 4.57 6.54
C PHE A 66 0.11 5.65 6.52
N THR A 67 0.78 5.88 5.38
CA THR A 67 1.86 6.87 5.29
C THR A 67 1.59 7.88 4.19
N GLY A 68 1.69 9.17 4.53
CA GLY A 68 1.57 10.27 3.57
C GLY A 68 0.16 10.77 3.31
N ASP A 69 -0.81 10.40 4.14
CA ASP A 69 -2.18 10.92 4.16
C ASP A 69 -2.68 11.14 5.60
N PHE A 70 -3.91 11.64 5.73
CA PHE A 70 -4.51 11.98 7.03
C PHE A 70 -4.69 10.77 7.96
N ALA A 71 -4.93 9.57 7.41
CA ALA A 71 -5.05 8.36 8.22
C ALA A 71 -3.73 8.03 8.93
N GLY A 72 -2.59 8.31 8.28
CA GLY A 72 -1.28 8.18 8.90
C GLY A 72 -1.06 9.14 10.07
N ILE A 73 -1.50 10.39 9.94
CA ILE A 73 -1.40 11.39 11.02
C ILE A 73 -2.18 10.90 12.24
N LEU A 74 -3.42 10.47 12.06
CA LEU A 74 -4.26 9.94 13.14
C LEU A 74 -3.73 8.66 13.78
N LEU A 75 -2.95 7.85 13.06
CA LEU A 75 -2.47 6.57 13.58
C LEU A 75 -1.10 6.67 14.24
N TYR A 76 -0.21 7.52 13.72
CA TYR A 76 1.19 7.57 14.13
C TYR A 76 1.58 8.83 14.90
N GLU A 77 0.87 9.95 14.71
CA GLU A 77 1.27 11.26 15.26
C GLU A 77 0.38 11.74 16.41
N THR A 78 -0.63 10.95 16.80
CA THR A 78 -1.44 11.14 18.02
C THR A 78 -0.92 10.28 19.15
#